data_AF-A0A9C8H4Y0-F1
#
_entry.id   AF-A0A9C8H4Y0-F1
#
_cell.length_a   1.000
_cell.length_b   1.000
_cell.length_c   1.000
_cell.angle_alpha   90.00
_cell.angle_beta   90.00
_cell.angle_gamma   90.00
#
_symmetry.space_group_name_H-M   'P 1'
#
loop_
_entity.id
_entity.type
_entity.pdbx_description
1 polymer ?
#
loop_
_entity_poly.entity_id
_entity_poly.type
_entity_poly.pdbx_seq_one_letter_code
_entity_poly.pdbx_strand_id
1 'polypeptide(L)'
;MPAKVHPADEAAARIIAQAQRFEIALFQGQGRYARAEAPTLPQAQKVAARLEAEIANGKRAMIYALTPEGRSALVTDATQTAMDQAEMQIYTKKFNARRAAQRAGIPDDRIEVLRTPKGYVWRDTGPKEPAPIAAAPMPSAETEPKPTAPKRKRIDYDKLEAEAHKGQLPEPPDFSAPTHARFRNKLAKLTELAAAGDIDALRAFEINPVSSSPKAMARYRDLCVIALEARAEAAA
;
A
#
# COMPACT_ATOMS: atom_id res chain seq x y z
N MET A 1 -13.53 18.88 -6.55
CA MET A 1 -13.41 17.60 -7.28
C MET A 1 -12.39 17.82 -8.39
N PRO A 2 -11.27 17.08 -8.48
CA PRO A 2 -10.41 17.21 -9.65
C PRO A 2 -11.24 16.86 -10.90
N ALA A 3 -11.16 17.70 -11.93
CA ALA A 3 -11.86 17.47 -13.18
C ALA A 3 -11.45 16.11 -13.75
N LYS A 4 -12.43 15.37 -14.28
CA LYS A 4 -12.16 14.09 -14.95
C LYS A 4 -11.29 14.39 -16.17
N VAL A 5 -10.09 13.82 -16.21
CA VAL A 5 -9.14 13.98 -17.33
C VAL A 5 -9.82 13.47 -18.61
N HIS A 6 -9.75 14.27 -19.69
CA HIS A 6 -10.32 13.88 -20.97
C HIS A 6 -9.41 12.84 -21.64
N PRO A 7 -9.93 11.84 -22.37
CA PRO A 7 -9.10 10.83 -23.06
C PRO A 7 -8.07 11.42 -24.02
N ALA A 8 -8.34 12.62 -24.57
CA ALA A 8 -7.36 13.34 -25.38
C ALA A 8 -6.15 13.83 -24.57
N ASP A 9 -6.36 14.25 -23.33
CA ASP A 9 -5.29 14.67 -22.42
C ASP A 9 -4.44 13.48 -21.99
N GLU A 10 -5.04 12.30 -21.80
CA GLU A 10 -4.31 11.06 -21.54
C GLU A 10 -3.43 10.65 -22.74
N ALA A 11 -3.95 10.79 -23.97
CA ALA A 11 -3.17 10.52 -25.18
C ALA A 11 -2.02 11.52 -25.35
N ALA A 12 -2.27 12.80 -25.11
CA ALA A 12 -1.25 13.84 -25.11
C ALA A 12 -0.19 13.60 -24.04
N ALA A 13 -0.58 13.20 -22.82
CA ALA A 13 0.34 12.85 -21.74
C ALA A 13 1.32 11.72 -22.13
N ARG A 14 0.85 10.71 -22.88
CA ARG A 14 1.72 9.63 -23.39
C ARG A 14 2.74 10.14 -24.41
N ILE A 15 2.33 11.06 -25.28
CA ILE A 15 3.23 11.70 -26.24
C ILE A 15 4.27 12.55 -25.50
N ILE A 16 3.85 13.30 -24.48
CA ILE A 16 4.75 14.12 -23.65
C ILE A 16 5.76 13.25 -22.90
N ALA A 17 5.33 12.11 -22.35
CA ALA A 17 6.22 11.17 -21.65
C ALA A 17 7.29 10.53 -22.56
N GLN A 18 7.03 10.44 -23.87
CA GLN A 18 7.96 9.89 -24.86
C GLN A 18 8.76 10.97 -25.61
N ALA A 19 8.54 12.24 -25.29
CA ALA A 19 9.18 13.34 -25.99
C ALA A 19 10.68 13.42 -25.68
N GLN A 20 11.47 13.71 -26.71
CA GLN A 20 12.92 13.90 -26.60
C GLN A 20 13.32 15.37 -26.64
N ARG A 21 12.44 16.24 -27.13
CA ARG A 21 12.65 17.68 -27.20
C ARG A 21 11.36 18.43 -26.95
N PHE A 22 11.50 19.63 -26.42
CA PHE A 22 10.41 20.54 -26.11
C PHE A 22 10.65 21.87 -26.81
N GLU A 23 9.68 22.31 -27.60
CA GLU A 23 9.66 23.62 -28.24
C GLU A 23 8.79 24.58 -27.44
N ILE A 24 9.30 25.76 -27.17
CA ILE A 24 8.64 26.78 -26.35
C ILE A 24 8.35 27.97 -27.25
N ALA A 25 7.11 28.43 -27.27
CA ALA A 25 6.69 29.58 -28.07
C ALA A 25 5.91 30.57 -27.20
N LEU A 26 6.41 31.81 -27.10
CA LEU A 26 5.71 32.91 -26.46
C LEU A 26 5.38 33.98 -27.49
N PHE A 27 4.09 34.28 -27.66
CA PHE A 27 3.63 35.35 -28.54
C PHE A 27 4.07 36.70 -27.98
N GLN A 28 4.78 37.53 -28.75
CA GLN A 28 5.29 38.84 -28.32
C GLN A 28 4.37 40.01 -28.69
N GLY A 29 3.46 39.83 -29.65
CA GLY A 29 2.72 40.92 -30.29
C GLY A 29 2.92 40.94 -31.80
N GLN A 30 1.95 41.47 -32.55
CA GLN A 30 2.06 41.69 -34.01
C GLN A 30 2.54 40.45 -34.82
N GLY A 31 2.12 39.25 -34.43
CA GLY A 31 2.49 38.00 -35.12
C GLY A 31 3.92 37.51 -34.85
N ARG A 32 4.67 38.13 -33.93
CA ARG A 32 6.01 37.71 -33.53
C ARG A 32 5.96 36.73 -32.36
N TYR A 33 6.90 35.79 -32.35
CA TYR A 33 7.03 34.77 -31.31
C TYR A 33 8.48 34.69 -30.85
N ALA A 34 8.69 34.75 -29.53
CA ALA A 34 9.90 34.22 -28.92
C ALA A 34 9.85 32.70 -28.99
N ARG A 35 10.95 32.09 -29.45
CA ARG A 35 11.10 30.63 -29.50
C ARG A 35 12.31 30.21 -28.70
N ALA A 36 12.19 29.11 -27.99
CA ALA A 36 13.29 28.44 -27.32
C ALA A 36 13.07 26.93 -27.36
N GLU A 37 14.15 26.17 -27.14
CA GLU A 37 14.11 24.72 -27.10
C GLU A 37 14.70 24.22 -25.80
N ALA A 38 14.20 23.09 -25.31
CA ALA A 38 14.72 22.41 -24.13
C ALA A 38 14.68 20.89 -24.31
N PRO A 39 15.67 20.15 -23.78
CA PRO A 39 15.72 18.69 -23.88
C PRO A 39 14.78 17.98 -22.89
N THR A 40 14.31 18.65 -21.84
CA THR A 40 13.44 18.04 -20.81
C THR A 40 12.32 18.98 -20.40
N LEU A 41 11.19 18.41 -19.96
CA LEU A 41 10.01 19.18 -19.53
C LEU A 41 10.32 20.16 -18.38
N PRO A 42 11.06 19.79 -17.31
CA PRO A 42 11.37 20.74 -16.23
C PRO A 42 12.26 21.90 -16.70
N GLN A 43 13.15 21.68 -17.66
CA GLN A 43 13.93 22.75 -18.26
C GLN A 43 13.05 23.64 -19.15
N ALA A 44 12.13 23.05 -19.90
CA ALA A 44 11.19 23.79 -20.74
C ALA A 44 10.32 24.74 -19.91
N GLN A 45 9.83 24.29 -18.75
CA GLN A 45 9.07 25.13 -17.81
C GLN A 45 9.89 26.30 -17.26
N LYS A 46 11.17 26.08 -16.91
CA LYS A 46 12.07 27.16 -16.46
C LYS A 46 12.32 28.19 -17.55
N VAL A 47 12.54 27.74 -18.78
CA VAL A 47 12.75 28.62 -19.93
C VAL A 47 11.47 29.38 -20.28
N ALA A 48 10.31 28.72 -20.21
CA ALA A 48 9.01 29.36 -20.38
C ALA A 48 8.79 30.47 -19.33
N ALA A 49 9.00 30.19 -18.05
CA ALA A 49 8.89 31.19 -16.98
C ALA A 49 9.84 32.38 -17.17
N ARG A 50 11.07 32.10 -17.64
CA ARG A 50 12.04 33.16 -17.97
C ARG A 50 11.56 34.03 -19.14
N LEU A 51 11.06 33.43 -20.22
CA LEU A 51 10.54 34.15 -21.38
C LEU A 51 9.31 35.00 -21.01
N GLU A 52 8.42 34.47 -20.17
CA GLU A 52 7.25 35.20 -19.66
C GLU A 52 7.68 36.43 -18.84
N ALA A 53 8.71 36.29 -18.00
CA ALA A 53 9.26 37.39 -17.21
C ALA A 53 9.98 38.44 -18.07
N GLU A 54 10.73 38.03 -19.09
CA GLU A 54 11.46 38.94 -19.99
C GLU A 54 10.53 39.77 -20.88
N ILE A 55 9.45 39.16 -21.39
CA ILE A 55 8.55 39.80 -22.34
C ILE A 55 7.38 40.53 -21.63
N ALA A 56 7.01 40.09 -20.43
CA ALA A 56 6.04 40.74 -19.54
C ALA A 56 4.73 41.21 -20.22
N ASN A 57 4.24 40.45 -21.20
CA ASN A 57 3.08 40.82 -22.02
C ASN A 57 1.76 40.18 -21.57
N GLY A 58 1.75 39.55 -20.39
CA GLY A 58 0.59 38.90 -19.79
C GLY A 58 0.13 37.60 -20.47
N LYS A 59 0.85 37.11 -21.49
CA LYS A 59 0.56 35.83 -22.15
C LYS A 59 1.43 34.71 -21.58
N ARG A 60 0.88 33.50 -21.52
CA ARG A 60 1.61 32.28 -21.15
C ARG A 60 2.37 31.74 -22.36
N ALA A 61 3.58 31.22 -22.11
CA ALA A 61 4.35 30.51 -23.10
C ALA A 61 3.73 29.13 -23.36
N MET A 62 3.66 28.74 -24.63
CA MET A 62 3.19 27.43 -25.05
C MET A 62 4.38 26.48 -25.11
N ILE A 63 4.25 25.29 -24.50
CA ILE A 63 5.30 24.26 -24.53
C ILE A 63 4.78 23.06 -25.33
N TYR A 64 5.42 22.75 -26.44
CA TYR A 64 5.12 21.60 -27.29
C TYR A 64 6.16 20.51 -27.04
N ALA A 65 5.70 19.30 -26.74
CA ALA A 65 6.53 18.11 -26.62
C ALA A 65 6.61 17.42 -27.99
N LEU A 66 7.82 17.07 -28.45
CA LEU A 66 8.03 16.38 -29.73
C LEU A 66 8.72 15.03 -29.51
N THR A 67 8.12 14.00 -30.09
CA THR A 67 8.63 12.62 -30.13
C THR A 67 9.53 12.40 -31.35
N PRO A 68 10.42 11.38 -31.32
CA PRO A 68 11.25 11.02 -32.49
C PRO A 68 10.41 10.58 -33.69
N GLU A 69 9.19 10.08 -33.45
CA GLU A 69 8.21 9.69 -34.50
C GLU A 69 7.52 10.90 -35.16
N GLY A 70 7.88 12.12 -34.76
CA GLY A 70 7.29 13.36 -35.29
C GLY A 70 5.91 13.70 -34.71
N ARG A 71 5.42 12.97 -33.70
CA ARG A 71 4.20 13.35 -32.98
C ARG A 71 4.48 14.49 -32.01
N SER A 72 3.56 15.43 -31.95
CA SER A 72 3.61 16.58 -31.04
C SER A 72 2.40 16.63 -30.12
N ALA A 73 2.59 17.10 -28.89
CA ALA A 73 1.50 17.38 -27.95
C ALA A 73 1.77 18.69 -27.19
N LEU A 74 0.72 19.47 -26.95
CA LEU A 74 0.81 20.69 -26.15
C LEU A 74 0.76 20.33 -24.67
N VAL A 75 1.70 20.87 -23.90
CA VAL A 75 1.69 20.77 -22.43
C VAL A 75 0.73 21.82 -21.88
N THR A 76 -0.36 21.34 -21.32
CA THR A 76 -1.37 22.10 -20.58
C THR A 76 -1.47 21.60 -19.13
N ASP A 77 -2.08 22.39 -18.25
CA ASP A 77 -2.33 22.01 -16.86
C ASP A 77 -3.13 20.67 -16.77
N ALA A 78 -4.03 20.41 -17.74
CA ALA A 78 -4.79 19.16 -17.84
C ALA A 78 -3.91 17.97 -18.25
N THR A 79 -3.03 18.14 -19.23
CA THR A 79 -2.08 17.08 -19.63
C THR A 79 -1.04 16.80 -18.54
N GLN A 80 -0.64 17.82 -17.78
CA GLN A 80 0.25 17.67 -16.63
C GLN A 80 -0.43 16.82 -15.54
N THR A 81 -1.69 17.16 -15.23
CA THR A 81 -2.53 16.36 -14.32
C THR A 81 -2.70 14.92 -14.82
N ALA A 82 -2.85 14.72 -16.13
CA ALA A 82 -2.96 13.40 -16.74
C ALA A 82 -1.65 12.60 -16.64
N MET A 83 -0.50 13.26 -16.80
CA MET A 83 0.82 12.65 -16.60
C MET A 83 1.01 12.21 -15.14
N ASP A 84 0.68 13.08 -14.19
CA ASP A 84 0.78 12.76 -12.76
C ASP A 84 -0.12 11.57 -12.39
N GLN A 85 -1.32 11.49 -12.97
CA GLN A 85 -2.23 10.35 -12.81
C GLN A 85 -1.76 9.08 -13.53
N ALA A 86 -1.06 9.20 -14.65
CA ALA A 86 -0.52 8.06 -15.40
C ALA A 86 0.75 7.49 -14.76
N GLU A 87 1.59 8.32 -14.16
CA GLU A 87 2.74 7.91 -13.34
C GLU A 87 2.31 7.25 -12.02
N MET A 88 1.07 7.48 -11.60
CA MET A 88 0.49 6.89 -10.41
C MET A 88 0.33 5.38 -10.59
N GLN A 89 1.23 4.63 -9.93
CA GLN A 89 1.21 3.17 -9.93
C GLN A 89 -0.16 2.62 -9.51
N ILE A 90 -0.74 1.79 -10.37
CA ILE A 90 -2.02 1.15 -10.12
C ILE A 90 -1.76 -0.15 -9.36
N TYR A 91 -2.16 -0.18 -8.10
CA TYR A 91 -2.02 -1.34 -7.24
C TYR A 91 -3.27 -2.22 -7.31
N THR A 92 -3.09 -3.53 -7.38
CA THR A 92 -4.21 -4.49 -7.36
C THR A 92 -4.98 -4.50 -6.04
N LYS A 93 -4.34 -4.10 -4.92
CA LYS A 93 -4.94 -4.13 -3.58
C LYS A 93 -4.81 -2.77 -2.88
N LYS A 94 -5.87 -2.36 -2.17
CA LYS A 94 -5.90 -1.13 -1.34
C LYS A 94 -4.75 -1.06 -0.34
N PHE A 95 -4.41 -2.19 0.28
CA PHE A 95 -3.30 -2.30 1.24
C PHE A 95 -1.94 -2.01 0.58
N ASN A 96 -1.72 -2.46 -0.65
CA ASN A 96 -0.47 -2.24 -1.35
C ASN A 96 -0.31 -0.77 -1.74
N ALA A 97 -1.39 -0.12 -2.19
CA ALA A 97 -1.40 1.32 -2.45
C ALA A 97 -1.06 2.12 -1.18
N ARG A 98 -1.70 1.79 -0.04
CA ARG A 98 -1.41 2.47 1.24
C ARG A 98 0.03 2.25 1.71
N ARG A 99 0.55 1.03 1.60
CA ARG A 99 1.94 0.71 1.98
C ARG A 99 2.96 1.40 1.08
N ALA A 100 2.66 1.56 -0.20
CA ALA A 100 3.51 2.32 -1.12
C ALA A 100 3.54 3.81 -0.75
N ALA A 101 2.40 4.40 -0.39
CA ALA A 101 2.32 5.77 0.11
C ALA A 101 3.14 5.98 1.39
N GLN A 102 3.05 5.04 2.34
CA GLN A 102 3.87 5.07 3.57
C GLN A 102 5.37 4.96 3.25
N ARG A 103 5.75 4.12 2.28
CA ARG A 103 7.15 3.99 1.84
C ARG A 103 7.66 5.24 1.13
N ALA A 104 6.77 6.01 0.51
CA ALA A 104 7.05 7.34 -0.03
C ALA A 104 7.15 8.43 1.04
N GLY A 105 7.02 8.10 2.33
CA GLY A 105 7.18 9.04 3.44
C GLY A 105 5.92 9.87 3.76
N ILE A 106 4.77 9.49 3.20
CA ILE A 106 3.51 10.22 3.42
C ILE A 106 2.91 9.74 4.76
N PRO A 107 2.56 10.66 5.68
CA PRO A 107 1.96 10.29 6.95
C PRO A 107 0.52 9.79 6.76
N ASP A 108 0.08 8.88 7.62
CA ASP A 108 -1.12 8.04 7.40
C ASP A 108 -2.44 8.82 7.32
N ASP A 109 -2.48 10.01 7.91
CA ASP A 109 -3.56 11.00 7.89
C ASP A 109 -3.69 11.74 6.55
N ARG A 110 -2.66 11.68 5.69
CA ARG A 110 -2.62 12.33 4.37
C ARG A 110 -2.75 11.36 3.20
N ILE A 111 -2.79 10.05 3.48
CA ILE A 111 -2.90 9.02 2.45
C ILE A 111 -4.38 8.80 2.13
N GLU A 112 -4.80 9.20 0.93
CA GLU A 112 -6.10 8.83 0.40
C GLU A 112 -5.96 7.80 -0.72
N VAL A 113 -6.52 6.60 -0.49
CA VAL A 113 -6.52 5.52 -1.47
C VAL A 113 -7.82 5.53 -2.26
N LEU A 114 -7.73 5.92 -3.53
CA LEU A 114 -8.81 5.97 -4.50
C LEU A 114 -8.98 4.60 -5.20
N ARG A 115 -10.22 4.17 -5.39
CA ARG A 115 -10.53 2.95 -6.17
C ARG A 115 -10.74 3.34 -7.64
N THR A 116 -10.02 2.69 -8.53
CA THR A 116 -10.14 2.85 -9.99
C THR A 116 -10.65 1.56 -10.64
N PRO A 117 -11.16 1.60 -11.88
CA PRO A 117 -11.62 0.38 -12.58
C PRO A 117 -10.53 -0.70 -12.72
N LYS A 118 -9.26 -0.28 -12.76
CA LYS A 118 -8.09 -1.16 -12.91
C LYS A 118 -7.40 -1.51 -11.58
N GLY A 119 -7.84 -0.97 -10.44
CA GLY A 119 -7.24 -1.25 -9.14
C GLY A 119 -7.40 -0.13 -8.10
N TYR A 120 -6.31 0.20 -7.42
CA TYR A 120 -6.22 1.21 -6.37
C TYR A 120 -5.03 2.10 -6.60
N VAL A 121 -5.21 3.40 -6.38
CA VAL A 121 -4.18 4.42 -6.50
C VAL A 121 -4.18 5.23 -5.21
N TRP A 122 -3.02 5.69 -4.74
CA TRP A 122 -2.92 6.51 -3.52
C TRP A 122 -2.50 7.92 -3.88
N ARG A 123 -3.14 8.94 -3.28
CA ARG A 123 -2.77 10.35 -3.38
C ARG A 123 -2.37 10.93 -2.03
N ASP A 124 -1.49 11.93 -2.05
CA ASP A 124 -1.32 12.85 -0.94
C ASP A 124 -2.46 13.88 -0.98
N THR A 125 -3.24 14.00 0.09
CA THR A 125 -4.27 15.04 0.21
C THR A 125 -3.72 16.41 0.58
N GLY A 126 -2.40 16.55 0.77
CA GLY A 126 -1.77 17.75 1.26
C GLY A 126 -1.98 17.95 2.77
N PRO A 127 -1.45 19.03 3.36
CA PRO A 127 -1.73 19.37 4.75
C PRO A 127 -3.23 19.62 4.90
N LYS A 128 -3.91 18.73 5.61
CA LYS A 128 -5.28 18.98 6.06
C LYS A 128 -5.19 20.06 7.12
N GLU A 129 -5.43 21.30 6.71
CA GLU A 129 -5.61 22.42 7.63
C GLU A 129 -6.70 21.98 8.64
N PRO A 130 -6.45 22.05 9.95
CA PRO A 130 -7.42 21.60 10.93
C PRO A 130 -8.67 22.44 10.73
N ALA A 131 -9.80 21.77 10.43
CA ALA A 131 -11.10 22.42 10.40
C ALA A 131 -11.25 23.27 11.68
N PRO A 132 -11.81 24.49 11.60
CA PRO A 132 -11.99 25.32 12.78
C PRO A 132 -12.74 24.51 13.81
N ILE A 133 -12.17 24.47 15.03
CA ILE A 133 -12.69 23.75 16.18
C ILE A 133 -14.05 24.37 16.50
N ALA A 134 -15.11 23.82 15.91
CA ALA A 134 -16.47 24.06 16.38
C ALA A 134 -16.54 23.49 17.79
N ALA A 135 -16.94 24.36 18.72
CA ALA A 135 -16.90 24.15 20.15
C ALA A 135 -17.34 22.74 20.58
N ALA A 136 -16.48 22.09 21.35
CA ALA A 136 -16.86 20.92 22.13
C ALA A 136 -18.01 21.28 23.08
N PRO A 137 -19.11 20.50 23.16
CA PRO A 137 -19.86 20.42 24.40
C PRO A 137 -19.02 19.66 25.42
N MET A 138 -18.98 20.19 26.64
CA MET A 138 -18.23 19.71 27.80
C MET A 138 -18.56 18.25 28.20
N PRO A 139 -17.63 17.58 28.92
CA PRO A 139 -17.66 16.14 29.14
C PRO A 139 -18.66 15.77 30.24
N SER A 140 -19.45 14.73 30.01
CA SER A 140 -20.17 14.03 31.07
C SER A 140 -20.41 12.58 30.66
N ALA A 141 -20.23 11.69 31.64
CA ALA A 141 -20.30 10.23 31.57
C ALA A 141 -19.12 9.52 30.89
N GLU A 142 -18.00 9.47 31.63
CA GLU A 142 -17.32 8.23 32.01
C GLU A 142 -17.84 6.96 31.29
N THR A 143 -17.33 6.71 30.09
CA THR A 143 -17.23 5.33 29.58
C THR A 143 -15.80 4.91 29.85
N GLU A 144 -15.65 4.00 30.80
CA GLU A 144 -14.38 3.36 31.15
C GLU A 144 -13.56 3.05 29.90
N PRO A 145 -12.26 3.39 29.88
CA PRO A 145 -11.39 2.91 28.81
C PRO A 145 -11.36 1.39 28.89
N LYS A 146 -11.99 0.71 27.93
CA LYS A 146 -11.77 -0.73 27.73
C LYS A 146 -10.26 -0.95 27.71
N PRO A 147 -9.73 -1.84 28.56
CA PRO A 147 -8.30 -2.00 28.70
C PRO A 147 -7.71 -2.30 27.33
N THR A 148 -6.71 -1.49 26.96
CA THR A 148 -5.84 -1.73 25.82
C THR A 148 -5.31 -3.15 25.94
N ALA A 149 -5.83 -4.03 25.07
CA ALA A 149 -5.38 -5.41 25.01
C ALA A 149 -3.84 -5.42 24.91
N PRO A 150 -3.14 -6.19 25.75
CA PRO A 150 -1.68 -6.18 25.78
C PRO A 150 -1.17 -6.52 24.38
N LYS A 151 -0.17 -5.75 23.91
CA LYS A 151 0.57 -6.07 22.68
C LYS A 151 0.99 -7.53 22.78
N ARG A 152 0.43 -8.39 21.93
CA ARG A 152 0.71 -9.84 21.94
C ARG A 152 2.23 -10.02 21.90
N LYS A 153 2.81 -10.58 22.96
CA LYS A 153 4.20 -11.06 22.93
C LYS A 153 4.33 -11.97 21.71
N ARG A 154 5.36 -11.76 20.89
CA ARG A 154 5.66 -12.69 19.80
C ARG A 154 5.89 -14.05 20.46
N ILE A 155 5.20 -15.07 19.96
CA ILE A 155 5.41 -16.45 20.42
C ILE A 155 6.80 -16.83 19.95
N ASP A 156 7.70 -17.15 20.88
CA ASP A 156 9.06 -17.63 20.59
C ASP A 156 8.98 -19.11 20.19
N TYR A 157 8.71 -19.36 18.91
CA TYR A 157 8.52 -20.72 18.40
C TYR A 157 9.76 -21.62 18.58
N ASP A 158 10.97 -21.06 18.53
CA ASP A 158 12.22 -21.83 18.71
C ASP A 158 12.34 -22.42 20.13
N LYS A 159 11.77 -21.75 21.14
CA LYS A 159 11.73 -22.26 22.52
C LYS A 159 10.74 -23.40 22.66
N LEU A 160 9.58 -23.27 22.03
CA LEU A 160 8.55 -24.32 21.98
C LEU A 160 9.03 -25.57 21.25
N GLU A 161 9.83 -25.41 20.18
CA GLU A 161 10.48 -26.54 19.48
C GLU A 161 11.50 -27.25 20.39
N ALA A 162 12.32 -26.49 21.13
CA ALA A 162 13.26 -27.06 22.08
C ALA A 162 12.60 -27.77 23.28
N GLU A 163 11.44 -27.29 23.74
CA GLU A 163 10.62 -27.93 24.77
C GLU A 163 9.95 -29.20 24.24
N ALA A 164 9.45 -29.19 23.00
CA ALA A 164 8.91 -30.37 22.34
C ALA A 164 9.98 -31.47 22.21
N HIS A 165 11.20 -31.14 21.80
CA HIS A 165 12.30 -32.11 21.75
C HIS A 165 12.69 -32.69 23.12
N LYS A 166 12.41 -31.99 24.22
CA LYS A 166 12.57 -32.51 25.59
C LYS A 166 11.39 -33.37 26.05
N GLY A 167 10.42 -33.63 25.17
CA GLY A 167 9.19 -34.37 25.48
C GLY A 167 8.18 -33.53 26.26
N GLN A 168 8.25 -32.20 26.27
CA GLN A 168 7.19 -31.36 26.86
C GLN A 168 6.13 -31.05 25.79
N LEU A 169 4.87 -31.34 26.11
CA LEU A 169 3.77 -31.09 25.17
C LEU A 169 3.57 -29.56 25.07
N PRO A 170 3.64 -28.96 23.87
CA PRO A 170 3.44 -27.51 23.72
C PRO A 170 2.05 -27.11 24.19
N GLU A 171 1.91 -25.91 24.76
CA GLU A 171 0.59 -25.36 25.09
C GLU A 171 -0.21 -25.09 23.80
N PRO A 172 -1.54 -25.33 23.81
CA PRO A 172 -2.38 -25.09 22.64
C PRO A 172 -2.33 -23.62 22.18
N PRO A 173 -2.26 -23.34 20.86
CA PRO A 173 -2.32 -21.98 20.33
C PRO A 173 -3.61 -21.26 20.74
N ASP A 174 -3.50 -20.05 21.28
CA ASP A 174 -4.68 -19.26 21.65
C ASP A 174 -5.48 -18.79 20.42
N PHE A 175 -6.70 -19.34 20.28
CA PHE A 175 -7.71 -18.95 19.29
C PHE A 175 -8.97 -18.34 19.92
N SER A 176 -8.85 -17.68 21.07
CA SER A 176 -9.96 -17.02 21.77
C SER A 176 -10.59 -15.89 20.96
N ALA A 177 -9.86 -15.25 20.03
CA ALA A 177 -10.39 -14.19 19.18
C ALA A 177 -11.59 -14.65 18.30
N PRO A 178 -12.65 -13.82 18.13
CA PRO A 178 -13.85 -14.20 17.37
C PRO A 178 -13.57 -14.54 15.90
N THR A 179 -12.53 -13.95 15.32
CA THR A 179 -12.08 -14.24 13.95
C THR A 179 -11.57 -15.68 13.77
N HIS A 180 -11.22 -16.37 14.86
CA HIS A 180 -10.73 -17.75 14.86
C HIS A 180 -11.80 -18.78 15.24
N ALA A 181 -13.06 -18.37 15.43
CA ALA A 181 -14.14 -19.23 15.91
C ALA A 181 -14.29 -20.55 15.13
N ARG A 182 -14.18 -20.48 13.80
CA ARG A 182 -14.26 -21.64 12.89
C ARG A 182 -13.14 -22.67 13.09
N PHE A 183 -12.03 -22.31 13.74
CA PHE A 183 -10.87 -23.18 13.95
C PHE A 183 -10.82 -23.80 15.35
N ARG A 184 -11.66 -23.36 16.30
CA ARG A 184 -11.65 -23.86 17.68
C ARG A 184 -12.00 -25.34 17.77
N ASN A 185 -13.01 -25.79 17.03
CA ASN A 185 -13.39 -27.21 16.97
C ASN A 185 -12.27 -28.08 16.38
N LYS A 186 -11.50 -27.53 15.42
CA LYS A 186 -10.37 -28.26 14.82
C LYS A 186 -9.19 -28.33 15.79
N LEU A 187 -8.93 -27.26 16.54
CA LEU A 187 -7.93 -27.25 17.60
C LEU A 187 -8.30 -28.20 18.75
N ALA A 188 -9.56 -28.22 19.20
CA ALA A 188 -10.03 -29.11 20.26
C ALA A 188 -9.77 -30.59 19.92
N LYS A 189 -10.07 -31.01 18.68
CA LYS A 189 -9.76 -32.36 18.19
C LYS A 189 -8.25 -32.65 18.18
N LEU A 190 -7.42 -31.68 17.77
CA LEU A 190 -5.97 -31.84 17.80
C LEU A 190 -5.43 -31.95 19.22
N THR A 191 -5.97 -31.17 20.17
CA THR A 191 -5.57 -31.25 21.59
C THR A 191 -6.01 -32.57 22.22
N GLU A 192 -7.18 -33.09 21.86
CA GLU A 192 -7.65 -34.42 22.29
C GLU A 192 -6.72 -35.53 21.78
N LEU A 193 -6.35 -35.51 20.50
CA LEU A 193 -5.40 -36.48 19.93
C LEU A 193 -3.99 -36.36 20.52
N ALA A 194 -3.53 -35.13 20.77
CA ALA A 194 -2.24 -34.89 21.41
C ALA A 194 -2.23 -35.38 22.87
N ALA A 195 -3.36 -35.25 23.58
CA ALA A 195 -3.52 -35.79 24.93
C ALA A 195 -3.64 -37.33 24.94
N ALA A 196 -4.28 -37.91 23.94
CA ALA A 196 -4.39 -39.37 23.76
C ALA A 196 -3.06 -40.03 23.36
N GLY A 197 -2.12 -39.26 22.80
CA GLY A 197 -0.83 -39.78 22.35
C GLY A 197 -0.88 -40.46 20.97
N ASP A 198 -1.94 -40.25 20.20
CA ASP A 198 -2.14 -40.90 18.90
C ASP A 198 -1.30 -40.23 17.77
N ILE A 199 -0.05 -40.66 17.63
CA ILE A 199 0.91 -40.11 16.65
C ILE A 199 0.40 -40.29 15.20
N ASP A 200 -0.15 -41.46 14.86
CA ASP A 200 -0.65 -41.75 13.52
C ASP A 200 -1.85 -40.87 13.14
N ALA A 201 -2.78 -40.67 14.10
CA ALA A 201 -3.93 -39.80 13.90
C ALA A 201 -3.48 -38.34 13.73
N LEU A 202 -2.53 -37.87 14.55
CA LEU A 202 -1.96 -36.53 14.41
C LEU A 202 -1.35 -36.32 13.03
N ARG A 203 -0.53 -37.26 12.53
CA ARG A 203 0.09 -37.18 11.20
C ARG A 203 -0.96 -37.20 10.08
N ALA A 204 -2.03 -38.00 10.22
CA ALA A 204 -3.12 -38.09 9.26
C ALA A 204 -4.02 -36.83 9.21
N PHE A 205 -3.99 -35.98 10.23
CA PHE A 205 -4.78 -34.74 10.25
C PHE A 205 -4.23 -33.71 9.26
N GLU A 206 -4.84 -33.64 8.08
CA GLU A 206 -4.46 -32.69 7.02
C GLU A 206 -4.95 -31.26 7.32
N ILE A 207 -4.00 -30.31 7.31
CA ILE A 207 -4.25 -28.90 7.57
C ILE A 207 -3.63 -28.07 6.44
N ASN A 208 -4.47 -27.50 5.59
CA ASN A 208 -4.03 -26.62 4.49
C ASN A 208 -3.48 -25.28 5.03
N PRO A 209 -2.17 -24.98 4.90
CA PRO A 209 -1.53 -23.84 5.57
C PRO A 209 -1.70 -22.53 4.77
N VAL A 210 -2.93 -22.16 4.43
CA VAL A 210 -3.23 -21.00 3.56
C VAL A 210 -3.24 -19.67 4.34
N SER A 211 -3.60 -19.69 5.63
CA SER A 211 -3.67 -18.50 6.48
C SER A 211 -2.94 -18.69 7.81
N SER A 212 -2.80 -17.61 8.60
CA SER A 212 -2.04 -17.63 9.86
C SER A 212 -2.54 -18.67 10.87
N SER A 213 -3.86 -18.88 10.98
CA SER A 213 -4.42 -19.85 11.94
C SER A 213 -4.17 -21.32 11.55
N PRO A 214 -4.44 -21.77 10.30
CA PRO A 214 -4.04 -23.10 9.84
C PRO A 214 -2.53 -23.35 9.93
N LYS A 215 -1.69 -22.33 9.65
CA LYS A 215 -0.22 -22.44 9.84
C LYS A 215 0.16 -22.69 11.31
N ALA A 216 -0.51 -22.03 12.26
CA ALA A 216 -0.27 -22.25 13.68
C ALA A 216 -0.72 -23.65 14.14
N MET A 217 -1.85 -24.17 13.64
CA MET A 217 -2.30 -25.53 13.95
C MET A 217 -1.40 -26.61 13.37
N ALA A 218 -0.90 -26.43 12.14
CA ALA A 218 0.04 -27.36 11.52
C ALA A 218 1.34 -27.46 12.34
N ARG A 219 1.89 -26.30 12.75
CA ARG A 219 3.07 -26.27 13.63
C ARG A 219 2.81 -26.93 14.98
N TYR A 220 1.65 -26.68 15.59
CA TYR A 220 1.28 -27.35 16.85
C TYR A 220 1.22 -28.87 16.71
N ARG A 221 0.60 -29.38 15.63
CA ARG A 221 0.56 -30.81 15.32
C ARG A 221 1.98 -31.38 15.19
N ASP A 222 2.84 -30.72 14.42
CA ASP A 222 4.21 -31.19 14.19
C ASP A 222 5.04 -31.21 15.49
N LEU A 223 4.86 -30.20 16.35
CA LEU A 223 5.47 -30.17 17.69
C LEU A 223 4.95 -31.28 18.62
N CYS A 224 3.65 -31.58 18.60
CA CYS A 224 3.09 -32.67 19.40
C CYS A 224 3.64 -34.03 18.95
N VAL A 225 3.81 -34.24 17.63
CA VAL A 225 4.43 -35.46 17.10
C VAL A 225 5.86 -35.59 17.59
N ILE A 226 6.68 -34.52 17.49
CA ILE A 226 8.07 -34.51 17.97
C ILE A 226 8.12 -34.80 19.49
N ALA A 227 7.24 -34.19 20.27
CA ALA A 227 7.20 -34.38 21.72
C ALA A 227 6.80 -35.81 22.14
N LEU A 228 5.83 -36.41 21.43
CA LEU A 228 5.40 -37.77 21.69
C LEU A 228 6.45 -38.79 21.24
N GLU A 229 7.14 -38.55 20.12
CA GLU A 229 8.26 -39.36 19.67
C GLU A 229 9.43 -39.30 20.65
N ALA A 230 9.82 -38.10 21.12
CA ALA A 230 10.87 -37.94 22.12
C ALA A 230 10.53 -38.64 23.45
N ARG A 231 9.26 -38.64 23.86
CA ARG A 231 8.80 -39.41 25.03
C ARG A 231 8.88 -40.91 24.81
N ALA A 232 8.50 -41.39 23.63
CA ALA A 232 8.57 -42.80 23.29
C ALA A 232 10.03 -43.30 23.23
N GLU A 233 10.94 -42.50 22.68
CA GLU A 233 12.37 -42.80 22.61
C GLU A 233 13.03 -42.75 23.99
N ALA A 234 12.64 -41.82 24.87
CA ALA A 234 13.14 -41.76 26.25
C ALA A 234 12.60 -42.89 27.16
N ALA A 235 11.50 -43.54 26.76
CA ALA A 235 10.89 -44.64 27.50
C ALA A 235 11.30 -46.04 26.99
N ALA A 236 12.02 -46.11 25.86
CA ALA A 236 12.60 -47.33 25.28
C ALA A 236 14.02 -47.57 25.79
#